data_AF-A0A521WCS6-F1
#
_entry.id   AF-A0A521WCS6-F1
#
_cell.length_a   1.000
_cell.length_b   1.000
_cell.length_c   1.000
_cell.angle_alpha   90.00
_cell.angle_beta   90.00
_cell.angle_gamma   90.00
#
_symmetry.space_group_name_H-M   'P 1'
#
loop_
_entity.id
_entity.type
_entity.pdbx_description
1 polymer ?
#
loop_
_entity_poly.entity_id
_entity_poly.type
_entity_poly.pdbx_seq_one_letter_code
_entity_poly.pdbx_strand_id
1 'polypeptide(L)'
;MLAMGRSRERLLRMSLSWRCRDFRQVLVLSDEVLSYVRAHRQLEHRANEAGGQLFGVVSPQEVLITVATGPYAGDTRSRFSYRSSPQAANAAIETQEGGGLSYLGEWHTHAEGRPTPSSYDKATMSAISKKSTLRAGAAMMLIVGQSDAPDGLYVGTFEKGRFRRWLAESGGKTSDGLMHRLWEIFR
;
A
#
# COMPACT_ATOMS: atom_id res chain seq x y z
N MET A 1 -22.37 -20.61 16.94
CA MET A 1 -21.03 -20.08 17.27
C MET A 1 -19.98 -21.01 16.68
N LEU A 2 -19.62 -20.84 15.40
CA LEU A 2 -18.50 -21.52 14.70
C LEU A 2 -18.60 -21.23 13.19
N ALA A 3 -18.06 -20.11 12.70
CA ALA A 3 -17.85 -19.88 11.25
C ALA A 3 -16.89 -18.73 10.87
N MET A 4 -16.14 -18.11 11.81
CA MET A 4 -15.33 -16.91 11.51
C MET A 4 -13.80 -17.10 11.61
N GLY A 5 -13.30 -18.27 12.00
CA GLY A 5 -11.86 -18.51 12.20
C GLY A 5 -11.06 -18.89 10.94
N ARG A 6 -11.68 -19.63 10.00
CA ARG A 6 -10.93 -20.29 8.90
C ARG A 6 -10.64 -19.43 7.66
N SER A 7 -11.30 -18.27 7.49
CA SER A 7 -11.01 -17.40 6.34
C SER A 7 -9.85 -16.42 6.60
N ARG A 8 -9.73 -15.88 7.83
CA ARG A 8 -8.64 -14.97 8.25
C ARG A 8 -7.26 -15.63 8.30
N GLU A 9 -7.19 -16.90 8.70
CA GLU A 9 -5.94 -17.67 8.72
C GLU A 9 -5.40 -17.97 7.31
N ARG A 10 -6.26 -17.97 6.29
CA ARG A 10 -5.90 -18.23 4.89
C ARG A 10 -5.32 -17.01 4.19
N LEU A 11 -5.76 -15.81 4.58
CA LEU A 11 -5.40 -14.50 4.00
C LEU A 11 -3.96 -14.06 4.32
N LEU A 12 -3.32 -14.71 5.28
CA LEU A 12 -1.94 -14.41 5.70
C LEU A 12 -0.91 -15.40 5.15
N ARG A 13 -1.34 -16.38 4.34
CA ARG A 13 -0.47 -17.44 3.83
C ARG A 13 0.23 -17.10 2.51
N MET A 14 -0.08 -15.97 1.85
CA MET A 14 0.55 -15.59 0.58
C MET A 14 0.97 -14.11 0.48
N SER A 15 1.16 -13.43 1.62
CA SER A 15 1.65 -12.05 1.61
C SER A 15 3.08 -11.96 1.04
N LEU A 16 3.35 -10.84 0.38
CA LEU A 16 4.69 -10.49 -0.05
C LEU A 16 5.34 -9.59 1.00
N SER A 17 6.64 -9.77 1.19
CA SER A 17 7.44 -8.97 2.12
C SER A 17 8.54 -8.20 1.38
N TRP A 18 8.82 -7.01 1.89
CA TRP A 18 9.88 -6.15 1.40
C TRP A 18 10.78 -5.67 2.53
N ARG A 19 12.06 -5.48 2.20
CA ARG A 19 13.05 -4.86 3.08
C ARG A 19 13.61 -3.57 2.51
N CYS A 20 13.94 -2.66 3.40
CA CYS A 20 14.74 -1.49 3.10
C CYS A 20 16.01 -1.51 3.96
N ARG A 21 17.18 -1.18 3.40
CA ARG A 21 18.44 -1.20 4.15
C ARG A 21 18.49 -0.18 5.29
N ASP A 22 17.71 0.90 5.16
CA ASP A 22 17.66 1.98 6.13
C ASP A 22 16.67 1.72 7.28
N PHE A 23 15.82 0.69 7.17
CA PHE A 23 14.80 0.35 8.17
C PHE A 23 15.04 -1.05 8.74
N ARG A 24 14.85 -1.20 10.05
CA ARG A 24 14.82 -2.53 10.70
C ARG A 24 13.52 -3.28 10.44
N GLN A 25 12.46 -2.54 10.11
CA GLN A 25 11.14 -3.10 9.86
C GLN A 25 11.11 -3.89 8.56
N VAL A 26 10.21 -4.88 8.51
CA VAL A 26 9.77 -5.52 7.26
C VAL A 26 8.43 -4.89 6.86
N LEU A 27 8.28 -4.58 5.58
CA LEU A 27 6.99 -4.19 5.02
C LEU A 27 6.28 -5.43 4.50
N VAL A 28 5.00 -5.59 4.83
CA VAL A 28 4.15 -6.67 4.34
C VAL A 28 2.92 -6.08 3.66
N LEU A 29 2.65 -6.50 2.42
CA LEU A 29 1.37 -6.25 1.74
C LEU A 29 0.50 -7.50 1.86
N SER A 30 -0.73 -7.35 2.35
CA SER A 30 -1.67 -8.46 2.43
C SER A 30 -2.15 -8.91 1.04
N ASP A 31 -2.69 -10.13 0.97
CA ASP A 31 -3.21 -10.69 -0.28
C ASP A 31 -4.39 -9.88 -0.83
N GLU A 32 -5.21 -9.31 0.04
CA GLU A 32 -6.32 -8.44 -0.34
C GLU A 32 -5.80 -7.18 -1.01
N VAL A 33 -4.77 -6.54 -0.46
CA VAL A 33 -4.13 -5.37 -1.07
C VAL A 33 -3.56 -5.75 -2.43
N LEU A 34 -2.78 -6.84 -2.50
CA LEU A 34 -2.17 -7.30 -3.76
C LEU A 34 -3.22 -7.62 -4.82
N SER A 35 -4.28 -8.32 -4.45
CA SER A 35 -5.38 -8.68 -5.36
C SER A 35 -6.14 -7.45 -5.82
N TYR A 36 -6.44 -6.53 -4.89
CA TYR A 36 -7.18 -5.30 -5.17
C TYR A 36 -6.44 -4.42 -6.16
N VAL A 37 -5.16 -4.13 -5.91
CA VAL A 37 -4.40 -3.25 -6.79
C VAL A 37 -4.05 -3.92 -8.13
N ARG A 38 -3.84 -5.25 -8.13
CA ARG A 38 -3.62 -6.02 -9.37
C ARG A 38 -4.83 -5.95 -10.31
N ALA A 39 -6.05 -5.96 -9.76
CA ALA A 39 -7.27 -5.85 -10.53
C ALA A 39 -7.42 -4.49 -11.23
N HIS A 40 -6.73 -3.46 -10.74
CA HIS A 40 -6.79 -2.11 -11.29
C HIS A 40 -5.66 -1.78 -12.28
N ARG A 41 -4.80 -2.74 -12.63
CA ARG A 41 -3.68 -2.53 -13.54
C ARG A 41 -4.11 -1.89 -14.85
N GLN A 42 -3.27 -0.98 -15.33
CA GLN A 42 -3.47 -0.23 -16.55
C GLN A 42 -3.07 -1.07 -17.79
N LEU A 43 -3.85 -2.12 -18.08
CA LEU A 43 -3.53 -3.11 -19.11
C LEU A 43 -3.87 -2.64 -20.54
N GLU A 44 -4.91 -1.81 -20.68
CA GLU A 44 -5.34 -1.32 -21.99
C GLU A 44 -4.60 -0.05 -22.42
N HIS A 45 -4.46 0.14 -23.73
CA HIS A 45 -3.81 1.33 -24.30
C HIS A 45 -4.53 2.65 -23.95
N ARG A 46 -5.84 2.59 -23.64
CA ARG A 46 -6.62 3.77 -23.24
C ARG A 46 -7.03 3.76 -21.77
N ALA A 47 -6.58 2.76 -20.99
CA ALA A 47 -6.83 2.76 -19.56
C ALA A 47 -6.17 3.99 -18.92
N ASN A 48 -6.90 4.64 -18.02
CA ASN A 48 -6.38 5.69 -17.15
C ASN A 48 -5.66 5.08 -15.96
N GLU A 49 -4.74 5.84 -15.35
CA GLU A 49 -4.16 5.48 -14.06
C GLU A 49 -5.28 5.28 -13.04
N ALA A 50 -5.21 4.25 -12.22
CA ALA A 50 -6.00 4.09 -11.00
C ALA A 50 -5.12 4.40 -9.79
N GLY A 51 -5.74 4.67 -8.64
CA GLY A 51 -5.02 4.86 -7.40
C GLY A 51 -5.95 5.02 -6.21
N GLY A 52 -5.36 5.33 -5.07
CA GLY A 52 -6.05 5.55 -3.81
C GLY A 52 -5.13 5.37 -2.63
N GLN A 53 -5.70 5.14 -1.45
CA GLN A 53 -4.98 5.24 -0.20
C GLN A 53 -4.62 3.85 0.33
N LEU A 54 -3.53 3.80 1.10
CA LEU A 54 -3.03 2.60 1.78
C LEU A 54 -3.22 2.76 3.29
N PHE A 55 -3.80 1.73 3.90
CA PHE A 55 -4.04 1.69 5.35
C PHE A 55 -3.50 0.40 5.96
N GLY A 56 -3.18 0.49 7.24
CA GLY A 56 -2.58 -0.62 7.94
C GLY A 56 -2.14 -0.31 9.37
N VAL A 57 -1.24 -1.13 9.87
CA VAL A 57 -0.71 -1.04 11.23
C VAL A 57 0.81 -0.96 11.17
N VAL A 58 1.39 -0.10 12.00
CA VAL A 58 2.83 0.06 12.16
C VAL A 58 3.23 -0.41 13.55
N SER A 59 4.21 -1.31 13.60
CA SER A 59 4.84 -1.80 14.82
C SER A 59 6.36 -1.56 14.76
N PRO A 60 7.11 -1.74 15.85
CA PRO A 60 8.57 -1.59 15.82
C PRO A 60 9.27 -2.59 14.87
N GLN A 61 8.64 -3.71 14.53
CA GLN A 61 9.20 -4.77 13.69
C GLN A 61 8.63 -4.79 12.27
N GLU A 62 7.38 -4.36 12.09
CA GLU A 62 6.64 -4.56 10.85
C GLU A 62 5.78 -3.35 10.49
N VAL A 63 5.72 -3.06 9.20
CA VAL A 63 4.70 -2.20 8.59
C VAL A 63 3.77 -3.12 7.79
N LEU A 64 2.55 -3.31 8.26
CA LEU A 64 1.57 -4.18 7.62
C LEU A 64 0.51 -3.35 6.91
N ILE A 65 0.46 -3.41 5.58
CA ILE A 65 -0.59 -2.78 4.77
C ILE A 65 -1.66 -3.82 4.47
N THR A 66 -2.87 -3.58 4.96
CA THR A 66 -4.00 -4.54 4.91
C THR A 66 -5.18 -4.04 4.08
N VAL A 67 -5.25 -2.74 3.79
CA VAL A 67 -6.34 -2.16 3.01
C VAL A 67 -5.78 -1.19 1.97
N ALA A 68 -6.24 -1.35 0.74
CA ALA A 68 -6.13 -0.36 -0.31
C ALA A 68 -7.55 0.11 -0.67
N THR A 69 -7.73 1.41 -0.83
CA THR A 69 -9.00 2.02 -1.26
C THR A 69 -8.83 2.67 -2.63
N GLY A 70 -9.93 3.15 -3.20
CA GLY A 70 -9.94 3.81 -4.51
C GLY A 70 -9.73 2.84 -5.69
N PRO A 71 -9.88 3.29 -6.95
CA PRO A 71 -10.22 4.65 -7.33
C PRO A 71 -11.66 5.00 -6.95
N TYR A 72 -11.89 6.26 -6.65
CA TYR A 72 -13.19 6.83 -6.32
C TYR A 72 -13.86 7.42 -7.56
N ALA A 73 -15.19 7.48 -7.54
CA ALA A 73 -15.96 8.07 -8.65
C ALA A 73 -15.61 9.55 -8.92
N GLY A 74 -15.17 10.29 -7.88
CA GLY A 74 -14.79 11.70 -7.99
C GLY A 74 -13.33 11.96 -8.36
N ASP A 75 -12.54 10.93 -8.68
CA ASP A 75 -11.14 11.10 -9.01
C ASP A 75 -10.94 11.79 -10.36
N THR A 76 -9.88 12.59 -10.46
CA THR A 76 -9.42 13.13 -11.75
C THR A 76 -8.31 12.23 -12.27
N ARG A 77 -8.55 11.54 -13.38
CA ARG A 77 -7.69 10.48 -13.90
C ARG A 77 -7.43 10.67 -15.38
N SER A 78 -6.18 10.51 -15.79
CA SER A 78 -5.77 10.42 -17.18
C SER A 78 -4.88 9.19 -17.37
N ARG A 79 -4.41 8.96 -18.59
CA ARG A 79 -3.45 7.88 -18.87
C ARG A 79 -2.13 8.02 -18.10
N PHE A 80 -1.74 9.24 -17.75
CA PHE A 80 -0.42 9.55 -17.16
C PHE A 80 -0.55 10.42 -15.89
N SER A 81 -1.73 10.44 -15.28
CA SER A 81 -1.92 11.15 -14.02
C SER A 81 -3.12 10.62 -13.24
N TYR A 82 -2.93 10.58 -11.92
CA TYR A 82 -3.96 10.28 -10.95
C TYR A 82 -4.03 11.41 -9.90
N ARG A 83 -5.25 11.86 -9.60
CA ARG A 83 -5.53 12.75 -8.47
C ARG A 83 -6.81 12.29 -7.76
N SER A 84 -6.65 11.88 -6.50
CA SER A 84 -7.77 11.46 -5.65
C SER A 84 -8.77 12.60 -5.43
N SER A 85 -10.05 12.25 -5.35
CA SER A 85 -11.09 13.11 -4.78
C SER A 85 -10.75 13.40 -3.31
N PRO A 86 -10.58 14.67 -2.89
CA PRO A 86 -10.29 15.00 -1.50
C PRO A 86 -11.40 14.56 -0.54
N GLN A 87 -12.67 14.68 -0.96
CA GLN A 87 -13.82 14.30 -0.14
C GLN A 87 -13.85 12.79 0.10
N ALA A 88 -13.70 11.99 -0.96
CA ALA A 88 -13.68 10.53 -0.84
C ALA A 88 -12.44 10.03 -0.08
N ALA A 89 -11.28 10.66 -0.30
CA ALA A 89 -10.05 10.35 0.41
C ALA A 89 -10.17 10.62 1.92
N ASN A 90 -10.75 11.75 2.31
CA ASN A 90 -10.96 12.08 3.72
C ASN A 90 -11.98 11.12 4.37
N ALA A 91 -13.10 10.82 3.69
CA ALA A 91 -14.09 9.88 4.19
C ALA A 91 -13.50 8.46 4.37
N ALA A 92 -12.62 8.03 3.47
CA ALA A 92 -11.89 6.78 3.61
C ALA A 92 -10.93 6.82 4.80
N ILE A 93 -10.18 7.91 5.02
CA ILE A 93 -9.34 8.07 6.23
C ILE A 93 -10.19 7.93 7.50
N GLU A 94 -11.28 8.68 7.61
CA GLU A 94 -12.16 8.64 8.78
C GLU A 94 -12.71 7.23 9.03
N THR A 95 -13.15 6.55 7.97
CA THR A 95 -13.69 5.19 8.05
C THR A 95 -12.63 4.20 8.53
N GLN A 96 -11.44 4.24 7.94
CA GLN A 96 -10.38 3.27 8.26
C GLN A 96 -9.75 3.55 9.64
N GLU A 97 -9.56 4.81 10.01
CA GLU A 97 -9.09 5.20 11.35
C GLU A 97 -10.10 4.86 12.43
N GLY A 98 -11.41 5.04 12.17
CA GLY A 98 -12.47 4.58 13.06
C GLY A 98 -12.50 3.05 13.24
N GLY A 99 -11.96 2.31 12.26
CA GLY A 99 -11.73 0.87 12.31
C GLY A 99 -10.37 0.45 12.89
N GLY A 100 -9.55 1.39 13.37
CA GLY A 100 -8.24 1.13 13.98
C GLY A 100 -7.07 1.03 13.00
N LEU A 101 -7.26 1.32 11.71
CA LEU A 101 -6.18 1.32 10.72
C LEU A 101 -5.65 2.74 10.50
N SER A 102 -4.32 2.89 10.50
CA SER A 102 -3.69 4.18 10.21
C SER A 102 -3.57 4.39 8.70
N TYR A 103 -3.74 5.63 8.25
CA TYR A 103 -3.33 6.03 6.90
C TYR A 103 -1.80 5.98 6.78
N LEU A 104 -1.30 5.24 5.79
CA LEU A 104 0.14 4.99 5.59
C LEU A 104 0.70 5.63 4.32
N GLY A 105 -0.15 5.95 3.34
CA GLY A 105 0.28 6.58 2.09
C GLY A 105 -0.66 6.29 0.94
N GLU A 106 -0.13 6.29 -0.28
CA GLU A 106 -0.92 6.21 -1.52
C GLU A 106 -0.42 5.06 -2.42
N TRP A 107 -1.29 4.60 -3.30
CA TRP A 107 -0.94 3.74 -4.42
C TRP A 107 -1.49 4.31 -5.73
N HIS A 108 -0.83 3.96 -6.82
CA HIS A 108 -1.33 4.24 -8.17
C HIS A 108 -0.75 3.29 -9.21
N THR A 109 -1.31 3.28 -10.41
CA THR A 109 -0.86 2.39 -11.50
C THR A 109 -0.06 3.14 -12.55
N HIS A 110 0.94 2.49 -13.13
CA HIS A 110 1.57 2.93 -14.38
C HIS A 110 1.30 1.90 -15.48
N ALA A 111 1.27 2.35 -16.74
CA ALA A 111 1.21 1.47 -17.91
C ALA A 111 2.54 0.72 -18.17
N GLU A 112 3.58 0.99 -17.38
CA GLU A 112 4.89 0.34 -17.47
C GLU A 112 4.81 -1.11 -16.99
N GLY A 113 5.57 -2.02 -17.61
CA GLY A 113 5.69 -3.41 -17.14
C GLY A 113 6.30 -3.49 -15.74
N ARG A 114 7.42 -2.82 -15.51
CA ARG A 114 8.14 -2.73 -14.23
C ARG A 114 8.25 -1.25 -13.88
N PRO A 115 7.40 -0.73 -12.98
CA PRO A 115 7.19 0.69 -12.88
C PRO A 115 8.33 1.40 -12.12
N THR A 116 8.53 2.69 -12.42
CA THR A 116 9.39 3.57 -11.61
C THR A 116 8.70 4.89 -11.32
N PRO A 117 8.95 5.51 -10.14
CA PRO A 117 8.33 6.78 -9.81
C PRO A 117 8.86 7.92 -10.67
N SER A 118 7.94 8.70 -11.21
CA SER A 118 8.21 9.97 -11.89
C SER A 118 8.72 11.04 -10.90
N SER A 119 9.17 12.16 -11.43
CA SER A 119 9.49 13.34 -10.60
C SER A 119 8.25 13.90 -9.90
N TYR A 120 7.08 13.85 -10.56
CA TYR A 120 5.80 14.27 -10.01
C TYR A 120 5.37 13.40 -8.83
N ASP A 121 5.55 12.08 -8.93
CA ASP A 121 5.25 11.15 -7.83
C ASP A 121 6.07 11.47 -6.60
N LYS A 122 7.39 11.66 -6.77
CA LYS A 122 8.30 12.01 -5.66
C LYS A 122 7.93 13.33 -5.01
N ALA A 123 7.54 14.34 -5.81
CA ALA A 123 7.09 15.63 -5.30
C ALA A 123 5.78 15.50 -4.50
N THR A 124 4.81 14.73 -5.02
CA THR A 124 3.55 14.44 -4.34
C THR A 124 3.79 13.73 -3.00
N MET A 125 4.64 12.70 -2.97
CA MET A 125 5.01 12.01 -1.75
C MET A 125 5.72 12.90 -0.74
N SER A 126 6.57 13.83 -1.20
CA SER A 126 7.18 14.84 -0.32
C SER A 126 6.16 15.80 0.29
N ALA A 127 5.11 16.16 -0.46
CA ALA A 127 4.04 17.00 0.06
C ALA A 127 3.18 16.25 1.08
N ILE A 128 2.86 14.98 0.79
CA ILE A 128 2.09 14.10 1.68
C ILE A 128 2.85 13.88 2.99
N SER A 129 4.15 13.56 2.96
CA SER A 129 4.96 13.29 4.17
C SER A 129 5.05 14.47 5.14
N LYS A 130 4.75 15.69 4.68
CA LYS A 130 4.75 16.91 5.51
C LYS A 130 3.40 17.16 6.20
N LYS A 131 2.35 16.43 5.83
CA LYS A 131 1.03 16.57 6.43
C LYS A 131 1.00 15.90 7.80
N SER A 132 0.33 16.53 8.76
CA SER A 132 0.20 16.07 10.15
C SER A 132 -0.60 14.76 10.30
N THR A 133 -1.34 14.36 9.27
CA THR A 133 -2.16 13.14 9.27
C THR A 133 -1.32 11.85 9.24
N LEU A 134 -0.06 11.91 8.79
CA LEU A 134 0.84 10.77 8.83
C LEU A 134 1.49 10.65 10.20
N ARG A 135 0.91 9.83 11.07
CA ARG A 135 1.45 9.53 12.41
C ARG A 135 2.87 8.97 12.36
N ALA A 136 3.25 8.30 11.27
CA ALA A 136 4.57 7.69 11.10
C ALA A 136 5.68 8.67 10.68
N GLY A 137 5.37 9.92 10.31
CA GLY A 137 6.34 10.85 9.72
C GLY A 137 6.94 10.38 8.38
N ALA A 138 6.33 9.35 7.80
CA ALA A 138 6.75 8.64 6.60
C ALA A 138 5.53 8.36 5.74
N ALA A 139 5.65 8.54 4.43
CA ALA A 139 4.57 8.31 3.47
C ALA A 139 4.94 7.14 2.53
N MET A 140 4.13 6.08 2.54
CA MET A 140 4.29 4.92 1.67
C MET A 140 3.80 5.23 0.25
N MET A 141 4.49 4.70 -0.74
CA MET A 141 4.09 4.74 -2.14
C MET A 141 4.16 3.35 -2.75
N LEU A 142 3.06 2.91 -3.35
CA LEU A 142 2.98 1.69 -4.14
C LEU A 142 2.65 2.06 -5.59
N ILE A 143 3.54 1.73 -6.52
CA ILE A 143 3.25 1.86 -7.96
C ILE A 143 3.06 0.48 -8.55
N VAL A 144 1.95 0.32 -9.28
CA VAL A 144 1.51 -0.96 -9.83
C VAL A 144 1.62 -0.91 -11.35
N GLY A 145 2.57 -1.65 -11.89
CA GLY A 145 2.79 -1.84 -13.31
C GLY A 145 2.01 -3.04 -13.86
N GLN A 146 2.28 -3.37 -15.11
CA GLN A 146 1.56 -4.42 -15.82
C GLN A 146 2.06 -5.83 -15.49
N SER A 147 3.33 -6.00 -15.13
CA SER A 147 3.88 -7.34 -14.80
C SER A 147 3.26 -7.88 -13.50
N ASP A 148 3.42 -9.17 -13.27
CA ASP A 148 3.03 -9.77 -12.00
C ASP A 148 4.02 -9.40 -10.88
N ALA A 149 3.55 -9.47 -9.64
CA ALA A 149 4.39 -9.24 -8.47
C ALA A 149 5.50 -10.32 -8.35
N PRO A 150 6.67 -9.98 -7.80
CA PRO A 150 7.04 -8.66 -7.27
C PRO A 150 7.50 -7.65 -8.35
N ASP A 151 7.76 -8.10 -9.58
CA ASP A 151 8.38 -7.27 -10.63
C ASP A 151 7.50 -6.12 -11.11
N GLY A 152 6.18 -6.30 -11.10
CA GLY A 152 5.21 -5.27 -11.41
C GLY A 152 4.97 -4.27 -10.28
N LEU A 153 5.64 -4.40 -9.13
CA LEU A 153 5.40 -3.53 -7.98
C LEU A 153 6.65 -2.70 -7.66
N TYR A 154 6.46 -1.38 -7.59
CA TYR A 154 7.42 -0.48 -6.96
C TYR A 154 6.92 -0.11 -5.58
N VAL A 155 7.77 -0.30 -4.57
CA VAL A 155 7.46 0.06 -3.20
C VAL A 155 8.49 1.05 -2.69
N GLY A 156 8.02 2.20 -2.20
CA GLY A 156 8.86 3.25 -1.66
C GLY A 156 8.26 3.91 -0.42
N THR A 157 9.12 4.63 0.29
CA THR A 157 8.72 5.50 1.40
C THR A 157 9.43 6.82 1.26
N PHE A 158 8.73 7.91 1.55
CA PHE A 158 9.33 9.22 1.74
C PHE A 158 9.31 9.58 3.21
N GLU A 159 10.49 9.76 3.81
CA GLU A 159 10.67 10.12 5.21
C GLU A 159 11.81 11.16 5.30
N LYS A 160 11.64 12.22 6.11
CA LYS A 160 12.70 13.22 6.40
C LYS A 160 13.39 13.78 5.14
N GLY A 161 12.61 14.06 4.10
CA GLY A 161 13.12 14.63 2.84
C GLY A 161 13.84 13.63 1.93
N ARG A 162 13.82 12.33 2.25
CA ARG A 162 14.51 11.29 1.49
C ARG A 162 13.53 10.23 1.01
N PHE A 163 13.71 9.86 -0.25
CA PHE A 163 13.00 8.73 -0.85
C PHE A 163 13.81 7.44 -0.64
N ARG A 164 13.17 6.40 -0.09
CA ARG A 164 13.77 5.08 0.15
C ARG A 164 12.97 4.03 -0.62
N ARG A 165 13.67 3.15 -1.33
CA ARG A 165 13.04 2.01 -2.02
C ARG A 165 13.07 0.78 -1.11
N TRP A 166 11.96 0.05 -1.10
CA TRP A 166 11.86 -1.27 -0.52
C TRP A 166 12.05 -2.33 -1.61
N LEU A 167 12.80 -3.38 -1.30
CA LEU A 167 13.11 -4.47 -2.21
C LEU A 167 12.40 -5.74 -1.74
N ALA A 168 11.75 -6.43 -2.66
CA ALA A 168 11.06 -7.69 -2.35
C ALA A 168 12.08 -8.72 -1.83
N GLU A 169 11.70 -9.48 -0.82
CA GLU A 169 12.53 -10.59 -0.36
C GLU A 169 12.50 -11.73 -1.38
N SER A 170 13.67 -12.25 -1.76
CA SER A 170 13.79 -13.40 -2.65
C SER A 170 13.34 -14.67 -1.91
N GLY A 171 12.20 -15.25 -2.31
CA GLY A 171 11.65 -16.48 -1.74
C GLY A 171 10.54 -16.21 -0.72
N GLY A 172 9.33 -15.95 -1.22
CA GLY A 172 8.16 -15.73 -0.39
C GLY A 172 7.76 -16.97 0.40
N LYS A 173 8.23 -17.06 1.65
CA LYS A 173 7.56 -17.69 2.78
C LYS A 173 7.98 -16.96 4.05
N THR A 174 7.18 -16.01 4.51
CA THR A 174 7.27 -15.51 5.88
C THR A 174 6.50 -16.45 6.81
N SER A 175 7.28 -17.06 7.72
CA SER A 175 6.94 -18.10 8.67
C SER A 175 6.01 -17.65 9.79
N ASP A 176 4.99 -18.46 10.10
CA ASP A 176 4.33 -18.84 11.38
C ASP A 176 4.15 -17.84 12.55
N GLY A 177 4.83 -16.70 12.62
CA GLY A 177 4.79 -15.73 13.72
C GLY A 177 3.81 -14.57 13.55
N LEU A 178 3.11 -14.46 12.41
CA LEU A 178 2.14 -13.38 12.15
C LEU A 178 0.78 -13.65 12.84
N MET A 179 0.44 -14.92 13.05
CA MET A 179 -0.86 -15.35 13.60
C MET A 179 -1.07 -14.94 15.06
N HIS A 180 -0.01 -14.95 15.86
CA HIS A 180 -0.13 -14.66 17.29
C HIS A 180 -0.25 -13.16 17.61
N ARG A 181 0.10 -12.28 16.66
CA ARG A 181 0.27 -10.83 16.91
C ARG A 181 -0.91 -9.96 16.48
N LEU A 182 -1.66 -10.38 15.46
CA LEU A 182 -2.89 -9.67 15.06
C LEU A 182 -4.01 -9.82 16.11
N TRP A 183 -4.01 -10.89 16.91
CA TRP A 183 -4.93 -11.07 18.03
C TRP A 183 -4.67 -10.14 19.23
N GLU A 184 -3.47 -9.58 19.36
CA GLU A 184 -3.08 -8.68 20.45
C GLU A 184 -3.34 -7.20 20.09
N ILE A 185 -3.32 -6.86 18.79
CA ILE A 185 -3.57 -5.49 18.30
C ILE A 185 -5.06 -5.11 18.33
N PHE A 186 -5.96 -6.08 18.22
CA PHE A 186 -7.42 -5.88 18.19
C PHE A 186 -8.12 -6.29 19.50
N ARG A 187 -7.42 -6.20 20.64
CA ARG A 187 -8.00 -6.41 21.97
C ARG A 187 -8.11 -5.10 22.74
#